data_AF-A0A0G1YMD0-F1
#
_entry.id   AF-A0A0G1YMD0-F1
#
_cell.length_a   1.000
_cell.length_b   1.000
_cell.length_c   1.000
_cell.angle_alpha   90.00
_cell.angle_beta   90.00
_cell.angle_gamma   90.00
#
_symmetry.space_group_name_H-M   'P 1'
#
loop_
_entity.id
_entity.type
_entity.pdbx_description
1 polymer ?
#
loop_
_entity_poly.entity_id
_entity_poly.type
_entity_poly.pdbx_seq_one_letter_code
_entity_poly.pdbx_strand_id
1 'polypeptide(L)'
;MAQLSQPIQRILEAYLRKLPQENYGKDEPKIKVHAAISRLAFVYEKIRNAIDYQDEHLLRKNAIERMIKRRLYTEEKRTQLGRLLLSELIRGRYLQNKAIPERLINDVDGIISRYLGLFDSIAPNRLTKERKRASDWLLSVLSTEIEHFLVPPIREDALVEAMYGVIRQDVDLAESISDPEERDLQVYIAIHRALIRSDNAIIRYHLVNHYLPGWRQGNPRDAQEL
;
A
#
# COMPACT_ATOMS: atom_id res chain seq x y z
N MET A 1 36.80 4.71 -17.13
CA MET A 1 35.53 3.99 -16.89
C MET A 1 34.45 5.05 -16.73
N ALA A 2 33.35 4.99 -17.49
CA ALA A 2 32.29 5.98 -17.36
C ALA A 2 31.64 5.88 -15.96
N GLN A 3 31.57 6.98 -15.22
CA GLN A 3 30.81 7.04 -13.97
C GLN A 3 29.32 6.99 -14.31
N LEU A 4 28.59 6.05 -13.69
CA LEU A 4 27.13 5.97 -13.81
C LEU A 4 26.49 7.24 -13.25
N SER A 5 25.41 7.71 -13.87
CA SER A 5 24.65 8.85 -13.35
C SER A 5 24.01 8.51 -11.99
N GLN A 6 23.79 9.51 -11.14
CA GLN A 6 23.20 9.33 -9.81
C GLN A 6 21.84 8.57 -9.84
N PRO A 7 20.91 8.84 -10.79
CA PRO A 7 19.68 8.07 -10.91
C PRO A 7 19.91 6.56 -11.14
N ILE A 8 20.88 6.21 -11.99
CA ILE A 8 21.19 4.80 -12.30
C ILE A 8 21.83 4.11 -11.09
N GLN A 9 22.68 4.81 -10.35
CA GLN A 9 23.27 4.29 -9.11
C GLN A 9 22.19 3.95 -8.08
N ARG A 10 21.20 4.83 -7.86
CA ARG A 10 20.09 4.58 -6.93
C ARG A 10 19.22 3.38 -7.32
N ILE A 11 18.91 3.23 -8.62
CA ILE A 11 18.20 2.04 -9.10
C ILE A 11 19.03 0.79 -8.78
N LEU A 12 20.31 0.78 -9.12
CA LEU A 12 21.17 -0.38 -8.88
C LEU A 12 21.21 -0.73 -7.39
N GLU A 13 21.38 0.25 -6.52
CA GLU A 13 21.33 0.08 -5.06
C GLU A 13 19.99 -0.52 -4.60
N ALA A 14 18.86 -0.02 -5.11
CA ALA A 14 17.54 -0.54 -4.77
C ALA A 14 17.33 -2.00 -5.21
N TYR A 15 17.88 -2.40 -6.36
CA TYR A 15 17.79 -3.79 -6.84
C TYR A 15 18.75 -4.74 -6.11
N LEU A 16 19.93 -4.26 -5.70
CA LEU A 16 20.91 -5.03 -4.93
C LEU A 16 20.56 -5.11 -3.44
N ARG A 17 19.78 -4.16 -2.92
CA ARG A 17 19.34 -4.15 -1.53
C ARG A 17 18.46 -5.36 -1.25
N LYS A 18 18.77 -6.09 -0.18
CA LYS A 18 17.90 -7.12 0.37
C LYS A 18 16.56 -6.51 0.77
N LEU A 19 15.48 -7.12 0.31
CA LEU A 19 14.14 -6.70 0.69
C LEU A 19 13.96 -6.88 2.22
N PRO A 20 13.15 -6.04 2.90
CA PRO A 20 12.91 -6.16 4.33
C PRO A 20 12.47 -7.56 4.75
N GLN A 21 11.75 -8.26 3.87
CA GLN A 21 11.30 -9.64 4.07
C GLN A 21 12.43 -10.67 4.14
N GLU A 22 13.57 -10.39 3.51
CA GLU A 22 14.75 -11.26 3.55
C GLU A 22 15.55 -11.11 4.85
N ASN A 23 15.27 -10.05 5.62
CA ASN A 23 15.91 -9.79 6.91
C ASN A 23 15.13 -10.38 8.10
N TYR A 24 14.02 -11.08 7.86
CA TYR A 24 13.29 -11.76 8.92
C TYR A 24 14.13 -12.86 9.57
N GLY A 25 14.09 -12.95 10.89
CA GLY A 25 14.89 -13.92 11.65
C GLY A 25 14.57 -15.35 11.22
N LYS A 26 15.60 -16.21 11.11
CA LYS A 26 15.40 -17.62 10.76
C LYS A 26 14.55 -18.33 11.81
N ASP A 27 14.76 -18.00 13.09
CA ASP A 27 14.10 -18.60 14.25
C ASP A 27 12.90 -17.79 14.75
N GLU A 28 12.56 -16.69 14.07
CA GLU A 28 11.41 -15.87 14.43
C GLU A 28 10.10 -16.63 14.16
N PRO A 29 9.12 -16.65 15.08
CA PRO A 29 7.82 -17.29 14.84
C PRO A 29 7.13 -16.68 13.62
N LYS A 30 6.73 -17.53 12.67
CA LYS A 30 6.07 -17.11 11.43
C LYS A 30 4.64 -17.61 11.37
N ILE A 31 3.77 -16.79 10.77
CA ILE A 31 2.38 -17.12 10.57
C ILE A 31 2.29 -18.38 9.72
N LYS A 32 1.75 -19.43 10.33
CA LYS A 32 1.48 -20.71 9.67
C LYS A 32 -0.02 -20.89 9.58
N VAL A 33 -0.50 -21.04 8.35
CA VAL A 33 -1.90 -21.39 8.10
C VAL A 33 -1.99 -22.79 7.52
N HIS A 34 -2.84 -23.62 8.11
CA HIS A 34 -3.23 -24.90 7.52
C HIS A 34 -4.09 -24.61 6.30
N ALA A 35 -3.55 -24.90 5.11
CA ALA A 35 -4.18 -24.55 3.86
C ALA A 35 -5.38 -25.48 3.58
N ALA A 36 -6.59 -24.94 3.65
CA ALA A 36 -7.70 -25.46 2.85
C ALA A 36 -7.57 -24.88 1.44
N ILE A 37 -7.72 -25.71 0.40
CA ILE A 37 -7.71 -25.24 -0.99
C ILE A 37 -8.95 -24.36 -1.20
N SER A 38 -8.78 -23.04 -1.13
CA SER A 38 -9.84 -22.10 -1.51
C SER A 38 -9.87 -21.93 -3.03
N ARG A 39 -11.07 -21.87 -3.64
CA ARG A 39 -11.22 -21.52 -5.07
C ARG A 39 -10.49 -20.22 -5.43
N LEU A 40 -10.42 -19.27 -4.48
CA LEU A 40 -9.71 -18.01 -4.63
C LEU A 40 -8.20 -18.20 -4.85
N ALA A 41 -7.59 -19.15 -4.14
CA ALA A 41 -6.15 -19.44 -4.23
C ALA A 41 -5.77 -20.01 -5.60
N PHE A 42 -6.61 -20.88 -6.17
CA PHE A 42 -6.39 -21.44 -7.50
C PHE A 42 -6.47 -20.38 -8.60
N VAL A 43 -7.45 -19.47 -8.50
CA VAL A 43 -7.58 -18.35 -9.44
C VAL A 43 -6.38 -17.40 -9.32
N TYR A 44 -5.96 -17.08 -8.10
CA TYR A 44 -4.81 -16.20 -7.88
C TYR A 44 -3.52 -16.77 -8.46
N GLU A 45 -3.22 -18.06 -8.29
CA GLU A 45 -2.01 -18.68 -8.87
C GLU A 45 -1.98 -18.62 -10.40
N LYS A 46 -3.13 -18.83 -11.04
CA LYS A 46 -3.23 -18.69 -12.51
C LYS A 46 -2.97 -17.25 -12.95
N ILE A 47 -3.52 -16.29 -12.21
CA ILE A 47 -3.33 -14.87 -12.49
C ILE A 47 -1.86 -14.48 -12.27
N ARG A 48 -1.26 -14.86 -11.14
CA ARG A 48 0.13 -14.56 -10.78
C ARG A 48 1.14 -15.04 -11.84
N ASN A 49 0.93 -16.20 -12.44
CA ASN A 49 1.80 -16.69 -13.51
C ASN A 49 1.68 -15.92 -14.83
N ALA A 50 0.60 -15.15 -15.01
CA ALA A 50 0.29 -14.41 -16.23
C ALA A 50 0.45 -12.88 -16.07
N ILE A 51 0.76 -12.39 -14.87
CA ILE A 51 0.82 -10.96 -14.53
C ILE A 51 2.26 -10.53 -14.24
N ASP A 52 2.60 -9.32 -14.67
CA ASP A 52 3.90 -8.69 -14.36
C ASP A 52 3.98 -8.36 -12.86
N TYR A 53 5.19 -8.37 -12.30
CA TYR A 53 5.41 -8.02 -10.88
C TYR A 53 4.83 -6.64 -10.52
N GLN A 54 4.91 -5.68 -11.46
CA GLN A 54 4.31 -4.36 -11.32
C GLN A 54 2.78 -4.37 -11.22
N ASP A 55 2.07 -5.46 -11.51
CA ASP A 55 0.62 -5.54 -11.34
C ASP A 55 0.24 -6.44 -10.14
N GLU A 56 1.19 -7.17 -9.55
CA GLU A 56 0.95 -8.03 -8.38
C GLU A 56 0.55 -7.22 -7.13
N HIS A 57 1.12 -6.03 -6.95
CA HIS A 57 0.77 -5.13 -5.85
C HIS A 57 -0.70 -4.69 -5.92
N LEU A 58 -1.24 -4.45 -7.12
CA LEU A 58 -2.65 -4.10 -7.32
C LEU A 58 -3.58 -5.25 -6.88
N LEU A 59 -3.25 -6.50 -7.21
CA LEU A 59 -4.03 -7.66 -6.79
C LEU A 59 -4.06 -7.82 -5.27
N ARG A 60 -2.89 -7.71 -4.63
CA ARG A 60 -2.75 -7.82 -3.18
C ARG A 60 -3.47 -6.69 -2.47
N LYS A 61 -3.27 -5.44 -2.89
CA LYS A 61 -3.99 -4.25 -2.38
C LYS A 61 -5.50 -4.44 -2.50
N ASN A 62 -6.00 -4.83 -3.68
CA ASN A 62 -7.43 -5.05 -3.91
C ASN A 62 -7.98 -6.19 -3.04
N ALA A 63 -7.19 -7.23 -2.75
CA ALA A 63 -7.57 -8.28 -1.82
C ALA A 63 -7.66 -7.77 -0.39
N ILE A 64 -6.67 -7.00 0.07
CA ILE A 64 -6.67 -6.33 1.39
C ILE A 64 -7.92 -5.46 1.53
N GLU A 65 -8.20 -4.62 0.53
CA GLU A 65 -9.35 -3.73 0.51
C GLU A 65 -10.66 -4.51 0.72
N ARG A 66 -10.88 -5.58 -0.06
CA ARG A 66 -12.09 -6.43 0.07
C ARG A 66 -12.20 -7.11 1.43
N MET A 67 -11.08 -7.63 1.95
CA MET A 67 -11.05 -8.34 3.24
C MET A 67 -11.38 -7.41 4.40
N ILE A 68 -10.81 -6.20 4.40
CA ILE A 68 -11.10 -5.17 5.40
C ILE A 68 -12.53 -4.65 5.24
N LYS A 69 -12.95 -4.31 4.01
CA LYS A 69 -14.31 -3.84 3.71
C LYS A 69 -15.37 -4.75 4.31
N ARG A 70 -15.24 -6.05 4.07
CA ARG A 70 -16.17 -7.05 4.57
C ARG A 70 -16.31 -6.98 6.08
N ARG A 71 -15.21 -6.74 6.80
CA ARG A 71 -15.20 -6.68 8.28
C ARG A 71 -15.72 -5.37 8.83
N LEU A 72 -15.42 -4.24 8.18
CA LEU A 72 -15.94 -2.94 8.61
C LEU A 72 -17.47 -2.87 8.53
N TYR A 73 -18.08 -3.56 7.57
CA TYR A 73 -19.54 -3.57 7.35
C TYR A 73 -20.27 -4.78 7.95
N THR A 74 -19.56 -5.71 8.61
CA THR A 74 -20.20 -6.84 9.33
C THR A 74 -20.11 -6.55 10.83
N GLU A 75 -21.09 -7.00 11.62
CA GLU A 75 -21.06 -6.93 13.10
C GLU A 75 -19.96 -7.81 13.75
N GLU A 76 -19.01 -8.35 12.95
CA GLU A 76 -17.85 -9.06 13.46
C GLU A 76 -17.06 -8.12 14.39
N LYS A 77 -16.74 -8.60 15.60
CA LYS A 77 -15.93 -7.84 16.55
C LYS A 77 -14.66 -7.35 15.84
N ARG A 78 -14.39 -6.04 15.91
CA ARG A 78 -13.19 -5.36 15.41
C ARG A 78 -11.94 -5.72 16.23
N THR A 79 -11.76 -7.01 16.49
CA THR A 79 -10.69 -7.56 17.32
C THR A 79 -9.83 -8.46 16.46
N GLN A 80 -8.50 -8.33 16.57
CA GLN A 80 -7.52 -9.17 15.87
C GLN A 80 -7.63 -9.09 14.33
N LEU A 81 -7.91 -7.89 13.81
CA LEU A 81 -8.10 -7.68 12.37
C LEU A 81 -6.82 -7.99 11.58
N GLY A 82 -5.64 -7.67 12.12
CA GLY A 82 -4.34 -7.97 11.55
C GLY A 82 -4.10 -9.47 11.39
N ARG A 83 -4.33 -10.27 12.43
CA ARG A 83 -4.16 -11.74 12.37
C ARG A 83 -5.10 -12.35 11.34
N LEU A 84 -6.36 -11.91 11.33
CA LEU A 84 -7.36 -12.40 10.38
C LEU A 84 -6.98 -12.03 8.94
N LEU A 85 -6.59 -10.77 8.70
CA LEU A 85 -6.18 -10.29 7.40
C LEU A 85 -4.97 -11.06 6.87
N LEU A 86 -3.89 -11.14 7.63
CA LEU A 86 -2.67 -11.84 7.22
C LEU A 86 -2.92 -13.34 6.97
N SER A 87 -3.72 -13.98 7.82
CA SER A 87 -4.09 -15.38 7.62
C SER A 87 -4.88 -15.59 6.33
N GLU A 88 -5.79 -14.68 5.99
CA GLU A 88 -6.57 -14.74 4.75
C GLU A 88 -5.72 -14.46 3.51
N LEU A 89 -4.78 -13.51 3.57
CA LEU A 89 -3.85 -13.25 2.48
C LEU A 89 -2.97 -14.47 2.19
N ILE A 90 -2.50 -15.16 3.24
CA ILE A 90 -1.75 -16.41 3.10
C ILE A 90 -2.63 -17.52 2.51
N ARG A 91 -3.87 -17.70 2.99
CA ARG A 91 -4.81 -18.69 2.40
C ARG A 91 -5.12 -18.40 0.94
N GLY A 92 -5.27 -17.13 0.59
CA GLY A 92 -5.49 -16.65 -0.77
C GLY A 92 -4.23 -16.66 -1.64
N ARG A 93 -3.07 -17.02 -1.06
CA ARG A 93 -1.74 -17.02 -1.69
C ARG A 93 -1.20 -15.66 -2.15
N TYR A 94 -1.86 -14.57 -1.75
CA TYR A 94 -1.33 -13.20 -1.92
C TYR A 94 -0.05 -12.97 -1.11
N LEU A 95 0.17 -13.77 -0.06
CA LEU A 95 1.40 -13.83 0.72
C LEU A 95 1.84 -15.29 0.87
N GLN A 96 3.15 -15.49 0.97
CA GLN A 96 3.72 -16.82 1.16
C GLN A 96 3.46 -17.34 2.60
N ASN A 97 3.09 -18.60 2.72
CA ASN A 97 2.91 -19.26 4.02
C ASN A 97 4.26 -19.41 4.73
N LYS A 98 4.30 -19.23 6.06
CA LYS A 98 5.54 -19.23 6.86
C LYS A 98 6.61 -18.24 6.38
N ALA A 99 6.23 -17.15 5.70
CA ALA A 99 7.17 -16.10 5.32
C ALA A 99 7.09 -14.88 6.26
N ILE A 100 5.88 -14.54 6.71
CA ILE A 100 5.57 -13.35 7.49
C ILE A 100 5.72 -13.65 9.00
N PRO A 101 6.55 -12.89 9.74
CA PRO A 101 6.66 -13.00 11.19
C PRO A 101 5.36 -12.68 11.92
N GLU A 102 5.12 -13.34 13.06
CA GLU A 102 3.92 -13.08 13.86
C GLU A 102 3.90 -11.67 14.47
N ARG A 103 5.05 -11.04 14.72
CA ARG A 103 5.09 -9.66 15.25
C ARG A 103 4.38 -8.64 14.33
N LEU A 104 4.40 -8.88 13.02
CA LEU A 104 3.78 -7.99 12.03
C LEU A 104 2.25 -7.94 12.16
N ILE A 105 1.64 -8.89 12.89
CA ILE A 105 0.23 -8.84 13.23
C ILE A 105 -0.10 -7.56 14.01
N ASN A 106 0.72 -7.25 15.02
CA ASN A 106 0.50 -6.08 15.87
C ASN A 106 0.73 -4.78 15.08
N ASP A 107 1.72 -4.77 14.19
CA ASP A 107 1.99 -3.61 13.33
C ASP A 107 0.81 -3.33 12.38
N VAL A 108 0.25 -4.39 11.77
CA VAL A 108 -0.93 -4.28 10.91
C VAL A 108 -2.17 -3.87 11.71
N ASP A 109 -2.37 -4.42 12.91
CA ASP A 109 -3.45 -3.98 13.82
C ASP A 109 -3.31 -2.49 14.19
N GLY A 110 -2.08 -2.01 14.39
CA GLY A 110 -1.79 -0.59 14.63
C GLY A 110 -2.16 0.30 13.45
N ILE A 111 -1.82 -0.12 12.22
CA ILE A 111 -2.26 0.58 11.00
C ILE A 111 -3.78 0.60 10.93
N ILE A 112 -4.45 -0.55 11.03
CA ILE A 112 -5.92 -0.62 10.94
C ILE A 112 -6.59 0.27 11.99
N SER A 113 -6.10 0.25 13.23
CA SER A 113 -6.67 1.02 14.34
C SER A 113 -6.64 2.52 14.12
N ARG A 114 -5.58 3.07 13.50
CA ARG A 114 -5.54 4.51 13.14
C ARG A 114 -6.70 4.90 12.22
N TYR A 115 -6.98 4.06 11.22
CA TYR A 115 -8.03 4.32 10.26
C TYR A 115 -9.42 4.07 10.83
N LEU A 116 -9.59 3.12 11.76
CA LEU A 116 -10.87 2.88 12.44
C LEU A 116 -11.40 4.13 13.15
N GLY A 117 -10.52 4.92 13.78
CA GLY A 117 -10.91 6.19 14.39
C GLY A 117 -11.55 7.16 13.38
N LEU A 118 -10.97 7.28 12.18
CA LEU A 118 -11.53 8.10 11.10
C LEU A 118 -12.85 7.52 10.55
N PHE A 119 -12.94 6.20 10.40
CA PHE A 119 -14.18 5.56 9.95
C PHE A 119 -15.35 5.85 10.89
N ASP A 120 -15.11 5.83 12.19
CA ASP A 120 -16.13 6.10 13.21
C ASP A 120 -16.56 7.58 13.19
N SER A 121 -15.63 8.51 12.93
CA SER A 121 -15.93 9.94 12.74
C SER A 121 -16.77 10.22 11.48
N ILE A 122 -16.56 9.47 10.40
CA ILE A 122 -17.27 9.69 9.11
C ILE A 122 -18.75 9.25 9.19
N ALA A 123 -19.09 8.23 9.98
CA ALA A 123 -20.44 7.63 9.93
C ALA A 123 -21.01 7.17 11.29
N PRO A 124 -21.24 8.08 12.25
CA PRO A 124 -21.75 7.68 13.57
C PRO A 124 -23.18 7.13 13.55
N ASN A 125 -24.08 7.59 12.66
CA ASN A 125 -25.52 7.31 12.78
C ASN A 125 -26.34 7.06 11.47
N ARG A 126 -25.76 7.20 10.25
CA ARG A 126 -26.39 6.82 8.95
C ARG A 126 -25.41 6.94 7.78
N LEU A 127 -25.35 5.94 6.89
CA LEU A 127 -24.53 5.97 5.66
C LEU A 127 -25.23 6.77 4.55
N THR A 128 -24.93 8.06 4.43
CA THR A 128 -25.27 8.83 3.22
C THR A 128 -24.38 8.38 2.05
N LYS A 129 -24.76 8.70 0.80
CA LYS A 129 -23.94 8.42 -0.39
C LYS A 129 -22.54 9.05 -0.29
N GLU A 130 -22.46 10.24 0.28
CA GLU A 130 -21.20 10.96 0.50
C GLU A 130 -20.33 10.28 1.57
N ARG A 131 -20.92 9.88 2.70
CA ARG A 131 -20.21 9.12 3.73
C ARG A 131 -19.67 7.81 3.20
N LYS A 132 -20.46 7.08 2.39
CA LYS A 132 -19.98 5.86 1.72
C LYS A 132 -18.79 6.16 0.81
N ARG A 133 -18.83 7.24 0.02
CA ARG A 133 -17.69 7.65 -0.83
C ARG A 133 -16.45 7.98 0.00
N ALA A 134 -16.61 8.69 1.11
CA ALA A 134 -15.52 9.00 2.03
C ALA A 134 -14.94 7.73 2.68
N SER A 135 -15.79 6.80 3.13
CA SER A 135 -15.34 5.50 3.64
C SER A 135 -14.63 4.68 2.57
N ASP A 136 -15.15 4.60 1.35
CA ASP A 136 -14.50 3.88 0.25
C ASP A 136 -13.16 4.53 -0.12
N TRP A 137 -13.07 5.86 -0.07
CA TRP A 137 -11.81 6.60 -0.27
C TRP A 137 -10.80 6.27 0.82
N LEU A 138 -11.20 6.34 2.10
CA LEU A 138 -10.33 6.07 3.24
C LEU A 138 -9.85 4.62 3.24
N LEU A 139 -10.75 3.69 2.91
CA LEU A 139 -10.44 2.27 2.76
C LEU A 139 -9.42 2.01 1.66
N SER A 140 -9.47 2.77 0.56
CA SER A 140 -8.48 2.66 -0.53
C SER A 140 -7.08 3.11 -0.10
N VAL A 141 -7.00 4.09 0.82
CA VAL A 141 -5.72 4.55 1.40
C VAL A 141 -5.20 3.52 2.40
N LEU A 142 -6.06 3.04 3.31
CA LEU A 142 -5.72 1.98 4.28
C LEU A 142 -5.19 0.71 3.60
N SER A 143 -5.87 0.24 2.56
CA SER A 143 -5.48 -0.98 1.86
C SER A 143 -4.12 -0.83 1.19
N THR A 144 -3.82 0.36 0.65
CA THR A 144 -2.52 0.68 0.07
C THR A 144 -1.44 0.76 1.14
N GLU A 145 -1.70 1.41 2.27
CA GLU A 145 -0.70 1.52 3.35
C GLU A 145 -0.30 0.16 3.90
N ILE A 146 -1.28 -0.74 4.12
CA ILE A 146 -0.99 -2.11 4.55
C ILE A 146 -0.21 -2.88 3.48
N GLU A 147 -0.56 -2.69 2.21
CA GLU A 147 0.13 -3.35 1.11
C GLU A 147 1.61 -2.92 1.04
N HIS A 148 1.88 -1.61 1.07
CA HIS A 148 3.24 -1.06 1.09
C HIS A 148 3.99 -1.41 2.37
N PHE A 149 3.29 -1.55 3.51
CA PHE A 149 3.91 -2.03 4.74
C PHE A 149 4.38 -3.49 4.62
N LEU A 150 3.53 -4.36 4.06
CA LEU A 150 3.82 -5.79 3.94
C LEU A 150 4.84 -6.08 2.84
N VAL A 151 4.75 -5.37 1.72
CA VAL A 151 5.64 -5.53 0.55
C VAL A 151 6.07 -4.14 0.08
N PRO A 152 7.11 -3.54 0.70
CA PRO A 152 7.56 -2.20 0.34
C PRO A 152 8.01 -2.12 -1.13
N PRO A 153 7.52 -1.12 -1.91
CA PRO A 153 7.80 -0.98 -3.33
C PRO A 153 9.18 -0.32 -3.60
N ILE A 154 10.23 -0.82 -2.95
CA ILE A 154 11.57 -0.19 -2.93
C ILE A 154 12.14 0.01 -4.33
N ARG A 155 11.89 -0.94 -5.23
CA ARG A 155 12.43 -0.91 -6.59
C ARG A 155 11.62 0.04 -7.47
N GLU A 156 10.30 0.00 -7.34
CA GLU A 156 9.36 0.89 -8.00
C GLU A 156 9.64 2.35 -7.60
N ASP A 157 9.81 2.63 -6.30
CA ASP A 157 10.12 3.97 -5.79
C ASP A 157 11.44 4.49 -6.39
N ALA A 158 12.48 3.64 -6.44
CA ALA A 158 13.75 4.01 -7.04
C ALA A 158 13.64 4.30 -8.56
N LEU A 159 12.78 3.56 -9.27
CA LEU A 159 12.48 3.81 -10.67
C LEU A 159 11.74 5.14 -10.86
N VAL A 160 10.75 5.43 -10.01
CA VAL A 160 10.02 6.71 -10.03
C VAL A 160 10.96 7.87 -9.76
N GLU A 161 11.79 7.79 -8.73
CA GLU A 161 12.77 8.83 -8.40
C GLU A 161 13.73 9.09 -9.57
N ALA A 162 14.23 8.03 -10.18
CA ALA A 162 15.14 8.14 -11.30
C ALA A 162 14.48 8.77 -12.53
N MET A 163 13.27 8.33 -12.88
CA MET A 163 12.50 8.88 -13.98
C MET A 163 12.14 10.34 -13.72
N TYR A 164 11.77 10.69 -12.49
CA TYR A 164 11.47 12.07 -12.09
C TYR A 164 12.69 12.97 -12.24
N GLY A 165 13.87 12.51 -11.79
CA GLY A 165 15.12 13.26 -11.92
C GLY A 165 15.54 13.55 -13.37
N VAL A 166 15.12 12.73 -14.33
CA VAL A 166 15.36 12.94 -15.76
C VAL A 166 14.27 13.82 -16.36
N ILE A 167 13.01 13.45 -16.18
CA ILE A 167 11.87 14.04 -16.92
C ILE A 167 11.50 15.43 -16.43
N ARG A 168 11.70 15.73 -15.13
CA ARG A 168 11.28 17.02 -14.56
C ARG A 168 11.87 18.23 -15.29
N GLN A 169 13.09 18.10 -15.84
CA GLN A 169 13.78 19.21 -16.53
C GLN A 169 13.25 19.44 -17.95
N ASP A 170 12.62 18.41 -18.54
CA ASP A 170 12.23 18.38 -19.96
C ASP A 170 10.71 18.47 -20.17
N VAL A 171 9.91 18.59 -19.11
CA VAL A 171 8.44 18.62 -19.19
C VAL A 171 7.90 20.03 -19.02
N ASP A 172 7.32 20.55 -20.10
CA ASP A 172 6.49 21.73 -20.08
C ASP A 172 5.06 21.38 -19.65
N LEU A 173 4.70 21.70 -18.41
CA LEU A 173 3.31 21.66 -17.96
C LEU A 173 2.57 22.95 -18.32
N ALA A 174 1.25 22.84 -18.51
CA ALA A 174 0.35 23.94 -18.80
C ALA A 174 0.60 25.16 -17.88
N GLU A 175 0.58 26.36 -18.45
CA GLU A 175 0.80 27.62 -17.74
C GLU A 175 -0.23 27.87 -16.62
N SER A 176 -1.40 27.23 -16.71
CA SER A 176 -2.45 27.27 -15.69
C SER A 176 -2.02 26.68 -14.34
N ILE A 177 -0.96 25.87 -14.31
CA ILE A 177 -0.37 25.31 -13.09
C ILE A 177 0.87 26.15 -12.76
N SER A 178 0.65 27.23 -12.03
CA SER A 178 1.69 28.21 -11.69
C SER A 178 2.50 27.84 -10.47
N ASP A 179 1.91 27.09 -9.53
CA ASP A 179 2.60 26.66 -8.30
C ASP A 179 3.67 25.59 -8.60
N PRO A 180 4.95 25.84 -8.31
CA PRO A 180 6.03 24.88 -8.54
C PRO A 180 5.83 23.55 -7.81
N GLU A 181 5.25 23.56 -6.61
CA GLU A 181 5.01 22.33 -5.85
C GLU A 181 3.92 21.48 -6.52
N GLU A 182 2.81 22.10 -6.92
CA GLU A 182 1.77 21.44 -7.70
C GLU A 182 2.31 20.91 -9.04
N ARG A 183 3.18 21.66 -9.73
CA ARG A 183 3.85 21.19 -10.95
C ARG A 183 4.65 19.92 -10.69
N ASP A 184 5.48 19.90 -9.66
CA ASP A 184 6.28 18.75 -9.28
C ASP A 184 5.40 17.53 -8.94
N LEU A 185 4.30 17.77 -8.22
CA LEU A 185 3.34 16.74 -7.87
C LEU A 185 2.65 16.15 -9.10
N GLN A 186 2.29 16.96 -10.09
CA GLN A 186 1.68 16.47 -11.33
C GLN A 186 2.65 15.60 -12.15
N VAL A 187 3.93 15.99 -12.24
CA VAL A 187 4.97 15.15 -12.88
C VAL A 187 5.11 13.82 -12.12
N TYR A 188 5.17 13.87 -10.79
CA TYR A 188 5.26 12.67 -9.95
C TYR A 188 4.07 11.73 -10.16
N ILE A 189 2.83 12.25 -10.16
CA ILE A 189 1.61 11.47 -10.43
C ILE A 189 1.64 10.87 -11.84
N ALA A 190 2.08 11.64 -12.85
CA ALA A 190 2.16 11.17 -14.23
C ALA A 190 3.14 10.00 -14.36
N ILE A 191 4.31 10.08 -13.71
CA ILE A 191 5.31 9.00 -13.69
C ILE A 191 4.74 7.76 -13.01
N HIS A 192 4.11 7.90 -11.84
CA HIS A 192 3.49 6.76 -11.15
C HIS A 192 2.45 6.04 -12.01
N ARG A 193 1.62 6.80 -12.73
CA ARG A 193 0.61 6.23 -13.65
C ARG A 193 1.23 5.55 -14.86
N ALA A 194 2.23 6.17 -15.47
CA ALA A 194 2.83 5.68 -16.71
C ALA A 194 3.80 4.51 -16.48
N LEU A 195 4.63 4.59 -15.43
CA LEU A 195 5.72 3.66 -15.18
C LEU A 195 5.32 2.51 -14.25
N ILE A 196 4.61 2.81 -13.16
CA ILE A 196 4.26 1.85 -12.11
C ILE A 196 2.83 1.33 -12.28
N ARG A 197 2.05 1.93 -13.19
CA ARG A 197 0.60 1.66 -13.35
C ARG A 197 -0.18 1.88 -12.05
N SER A 198 0.28 2.82 -11.23
CA SER A 198 -0.37 3.16 -9.98
C SER A 198 -1.81 3.61 -10.23
N ASP A 199 -2.76 2.95 -9.57
CA ASP A 199 -4.16 3.35 -9.64
C ASP A 199 -4.46 4.51 -8.68
N ASN A 200 -5.70 5.01 -8.73
CA ASN A 200 -6.09 6.15 -7.91
C ASN A 200 -5.96 5.90 -6.40
N ALA A 201 -6.00 4.65 -5.93
CA ALA A 201 -5.81 4.35 -4.51
C ALA A 201 -4.36 4.59 -4.10
N ILE A 202 -3.41 4.16 -4.93
CA ILE A 202 -1.98 4.36 -4.70
C ILE A 202 -1.63 5.84 -4.76
N ILE A 203 -2.14 6.55 -5.78
CA ILE A 203 -1.95 8.01 -5.87
C ILE A 203 -2.49 8.71 -4.62
N ARG A 204 -3.71 8.37 -4.17
CA ARG A 204 -4.27 8.95 -2.93
C ARG A 204 -3.39 8.67 -1.71
N TYR A 205 -2.84 7.47 -1.60
CA TYR A 205 -1.92 7.14 -0.52
C TYR A 205 -0.66 8.01 -0.55
N HIS A 206 -0.02 8.20 -1.70
CA HIS A 206 1.12 9.11 -1.81
C HIS A 206 0.73 10.56 -1.49
N LEU A 207 -0.43 11.04 -1.98
CA LEU A 207 -0.93 12.37 -1.68
C LEU A 207 -1.20 12.59 -0.18
N VAL A 208 -1.80 11.61 0.49
CA VAL A 208 -2.00 11.68 1.95
C VAL A 208 -0.67 11.80 2.67
N ASN A 209 0.34 11.01 2.30
CA ASN A 209 1.65 11.11 2.95
C ASN A 209 2.40 12.42 2.60
N HIS A 210 2.15 12.99 1.42
CA HIS A 210 2.72 14.28 1.00
C HIS A 210 2.14 15.43 1.83
N TYR A 211 0.80 15.52 1.91
CA TYR A 211 0.13 16.62 2.62
C TYR A 211 0.03 16.41 4.13
N LEU A 212 0.10 15.15 4.62
CA LEU A 212 0.03 14.79 6.03
C LEU A 212 1.24 13.90 6.41
N PRO A 213 2.47 14.44 6.43
CA PRO A 213 3.69 13.65 6.68
C PRO A 213 3.71 12.96 8.06
N GLY A 214 2.98 13.49 9.04
CA GLY A 214 2.81 12.89 10.36
C GLY A 214 1.81 11.73 10.42
N TRP A 215 1.03 11.48 9.37
CA TRP A 215 -0.07 10.51 9.37
C TRP A 215 0.36 9.10 9.81
N ARG A 216 1.51 8.63 9.32
CA ARG A 216 2.04 7.29 9.64
C ARG A 216 2.57 7.16 11.06
N GLN A 217 2.91 8.30 11.68
CA GLN A 217 3.52 8.38 13.03
C GLN A 217 2.49 8.78 14.10
N GLY A 218 1.35 9.35 13.68
CA GLY A 218 0.29 9.83 14.56
C GLY A 218 -0.33 8.72 15.40
N ASN A 219 -0.59 9.03 16.66
CA ASN A 219 -1.31 8.15 17.57
C ASN A 219 -2.78 8.07 17.09
N PRO A 220 -3.50 6.93 17.21
CA PRO A 220 -4.91 6.87 16.83
C PRO A 220 -5.82 7.93 17.47
N ARG A 221 -5.36 8.61 18.54
CA ARG A 221 -6.06 9.73 19.20
C ARG A 221 -5.92 11.06 18.48
N ASP A 222 -4.82 11.29 17.76
CA ASP A 222 -4.56 12.55 17.05
C ASP A 222 -5.40 12.66 15.76
N ALA A 223 -5.91 11.51 15.28
CA ALA A 223 -6.80 11.44 14.13
C ALA A 223 -8.19 12.08 14.35
N GLN A 224 -8.51 12.51 15.58
CA GLN A 224 -9.75 13.23 15.91
C GLN A 224 -9.60 14.75 15.80
N GLU A 225 -8.38 15.27 15.68
CA GLU A 225 -8.07 16.72 15.62
C GLU A 225 -7.77 17.23 14.19
N LEU A 226 -7.83 16.35 13.18
CA LEU A 226 -7.75 16.66 11.74
C LEU A 226 -9.16 16.75 11.13
#